data_AF-A0A662R9G9-F1
#
_entry.id   AF-A0A662R9G9-F1
#
_cell.length_a   1.000
_cell.length_b   1.000
_cell.length_c   1.000
_cell.angle_alpha   90.00
_cell.angle_beta   90.00
_cell.angle_gamma   90.00
#
_symmetry.space_group_name_H-M   'P 1'
#
loop_
_entity.id
_entity.type
_entity.pdbx_description
1 polymer ?
#
loop_
_entity_poly.entity_id
_entity_poly.type
_entity_poly.pdbx_seq_one_letter_code
_entity_poly.pdbx_strand_id
1 'polypeptide(L)'
;KMDLDEVEALEKVWMEPLGLGRIEENREQREQEKEKEKRLLFLGVKEVIPRGKVIFSNETFFVERSGGLITIRPRYVREYLRKIGTRRRNRWIKITRGAKPIIIPLIASENVEKWFEERYIRNIKKGQQGKFIEAVWKYRHEFLQEVAMG
;
A
#
# COMPACT_ATOMS: atom_id res chain seq x y z
N LYS A 1 40.02 -24.77 18.62
CA LYS A 1 41.01 -23.94 17.89
C LYS A 1 40.35 -23.64 16.56
N MET A 2 40.04 -22.37 16.30
CA MET A 2 39.42 -21.95 15.04
C MET A 2 40.52 -21.98 13.97
N ASP A 3 40.24 -22.53 12.80
CA ASP A 3 41.24 -22.68 11.73
C ASP A 3 41.58 -21.31 11.14
N LEU A 4 42.86 -21.11 10.77
CA LEU A 4 43.34 -19.83 10.24
C LEU A 4 42.57 -19.36 9.01
N ASP A 5 42.04 -20.30 8.22
CA ASP A 5 41.24 -20.01 7.02
C ASP A 5 39.87 -19.38 7.37
N GLU A 6 39.30 -19.70 8.54
CA GLU A 6 38.05 -19.07 9.02
C GLU A 6 38.29 -17.64 9.50
N VAL A 7 39.48 -17.35 10.03
CA VAL A 7 39.87 -16.00 10.47
C VAL A 7 40.12 -15.10 9.26
N GLU A 8 40.81 -15.59 8.22
CA GLU A 8 41.07 -14.83 6.99
C GLU A 8 39.78 -14.56 6.19
N ALA A 9 38.83 -15.51 6.20
CA ALA A 9 37.51 -15.33 5.60
C ALA A 9 36.68 -14.26 6.33
N LEU A 10 36.77 -14.18 7.66
CA LEU A 10 36.08 -13.16 8.45
C LEU A 10 36.69 -11.77 8.28
N GLU A 11 38.01 -11.66 8.18
CA GLU A 11 38.70 -10.39 7.92
C GLU A 11 38.39 -9.83 6.52
N LYS A 12 38.26 -10.68 5.50
CA LYS A 12 37.83 -10.25 4.15
C LYS A 12 36.41 -9.68 4.11
N VAL A 13 35.48 -10.26 4.87
CA VAL A 13 34.09 -9.77 4.97
C VAL A 13 34.01 -8.43 5.71
N TRP A 14 34.94 -8.16 6.63
CA TRP A 14 35.03 -6.88 7.35
C TRP A 14 35.76 -5.77 6.58
N MET A 15 36.65 -6.13 5.66
CA MET A 15 37.45 -5.18 4.87
C MET A 15 36.81 -4.78 3.54
N GLU A 16 35.74 -5.45 3.09
CA GLU A 16 34.90 -4.91 2.03
C GLU A 16 34.12 -3.71 2.57
N PRO A 17 34.15 -2.54 1.90
CA PRO A 17 33.39 -1.39 2.33
C PRO A 17 31.90 -1.71 2.14
N LEU A 18 31.27 -2.22 3.21
CA LEU A 18 29.82 -2.31 3.33
C LEU A 18 29.25 -0.96 2.92
N GLY A 19 28.65 -0.93 1.72
CA GLY A 19 28.38 0.28 0.96
C GLY A 19 27.84 1.44 1.79
N LEU A 20 28.74 2.33 2.19
CA LEU A 20 28.44 3.52 2.99
C LEU A 20 27.41 4.42 2.28
N GLY A 21 27.39 4.43 0.94
CA GLY A 21 26.39 5.14 0.15
C GLY A 21 24.95 4.61 0.29
N ARG A 22 24.75 3.31 0.58
CA ARG A 22 23.41 2.70 0.71
C ARG A 22 22.77 2.94 2.08
N ILE A 23 23.59 3.21 3.10
CA ILE A 23 23.13 3.47 4.47
C ILE A 23 22.75 4.95 4.62
N GLU A 24 23.50 5.86 3.98
CA GLU A 24 23.18 7.30 3.94
C GLU A 24 21.90 7.60 3.17
N GLU A 25 21.68 7.02 1.97
CA GLU A 25 20.42 7.20 1.22
C GLU A 25 19.19 6.75 2.02
N ASN A 26 19.31 5.66 2.78
CA ASN A 26 18.23 5.14 3.65
C ASN A 26 17.99 6.04 4.87
N ARG A 27 19.02 6.73 5.35
CA ARG A 27 18.96 7.65 6.49
C ARG A 27 18.38 9.00 6.09
N GLU A 28 18.81 9.56 4.96
CA GLU A 28 18.23 10.77 4.37
C GLU A 28 16.76 10.58 3.98
N GLN A 29 16.40 9.43 3.39
CA GLN A 29 15.00 9.12 3.11
C GLN A 29 14.15 9.04 4.38
N ARG A 30 14.66 8.39 5.44
CA ARG A 30 13.97 8.33 6.75
C ARG A 30 13.86 9.69 7.42
N GLU A 31 14.86 10.56 7.29
CA GLU A 31 14.82 11.92 7.83
C GLU A 31 13.86 12.81 7.05
N GLN A 32 13.83 12.70 5.71
CA GLN A 32 12.82 13.35 4.88
C GLN A 32 11.41 12.85 5.16
N GLU A 33 11.22 11.56 5.44
CA GLU A 33 9.93 11.02 5.87
C GLU A 33 9.51 11.56 7.24
N LYS A 34 10.43 11.62 8.21
CA LYS A 34 10.18 12.25 9.51
C LYS A 34 9.85 13.74 9.39
N GLU A 35 10.54 14.48 8.52
CA GLU A 35 10.18 15.88 8.24
C GLU A 35 8.82 16.04 7.57
N LYS A 36 8.47 15.14 6.64
CA LYS A 36 7.14 15.10 6.02
C LYS A 36 6.07 14.77 7.05
N GLU A 37 6.34 13.86 8.00
CA GLU A 37 5.45 13.53 9.10
C GLU A 37 5.27 14.68 10.08
N LYS A 38 6.32 15.46 10.41
CA LYS A 38 6.20 16.68 11.22
C LYS A 38 5.28 17.74 10.61
N ARG A 39 5.01 17.66 9.30
CA ARG A 39 4.06 18.55 8.59
C ARG A 39 2.64 17.99 8.51
N LEU A 40 2.38 16.83 9.12
CA LEU A 40 1.08 16.17 9.16
C LEU A 40 0.50 16.21 10.57
N LEU A 41 -0.71 16.73 10.69
CA LEU A 41 -1.52 16.61 11.90
C LEU A 41 -2.60 15.55 11.64
N PHE A 42 -2.62 14.48 12.44
CA PHE A 42 -3.66 13.45 12.33
C PHE A 42 -5.00 14.01 12.83
N LEU A 43 -6.06 13.84 12.05
CA LEU A 43 -7.41 14.28 12.40
C LEU A 43 -8.32 13.14 12.87
N GLY A 44 -8.10 11.93 12.35
CA GLY A 44 -8.94 10.78 12.67
C GLY A 44 -9.04 9.77 11.54
N VAL A 45 -9.93 8.80 11.74
CA VAL A 45 -10.28 7.79 10.76
C VAL A 45 -11.65 8.12 10.20
N LYS A 46 -11.78 8.08 8.87
CA LYS A 46 -13.01 8.36 8.14
C LYS A 46 -13.45 7.12 7.39
N GLU A 47 -14.73 6.77 7.52
CA GLU A 47 -15.36 5.75 6.69
C GLU A 47 -15.52 6.26 5.25
N VAL A 48 -15.20 5.41 4.28
CA VAL A 48 -15.32 5.71 2.86
C VAL A 48 -16.74 5.40 2.42
N ILE A 49 -17.42 6.41 1.89
CA ILE A 49 -18.79 6.27 1.38
C ILE A 49 -18.74 5.60 -0.01
N PRO A 50 -19.48 4.50 -0.22
CA PRO A 50 -19.66 3.90 -1.53
C PRO A 50 -20.28 4.88 -2.53
N ARG A 51 -19.87 4.79 -3.79
CA ARG A 51 -20.40 5.52 -4.95
C ARG A 51 -21.32 4.68 -5.83
N GLY A 52 -21.33 3.36 -5.68
CA GLY A 52 -22.14 2.43 -6.47
C GLY A 52 -22.84 1.37 -5.62
N LYS A 53 -23.46 0.39 -6.28
CA LYS A 53 -24.08 -0.75 -5.60
C LYS A 53 -22.98 -1.61 -4.96
N VAL A 54 -23.02 -1.71 -3.63
CA VAL A 54 -22.13 -2.59 -2.87
C VAL A 54 -22.61 -4.03 -3.03
N ILE A 55 -21.73 -4.91 -3.52
CA ILE A 55 -22.00 -6.34 -3.67
C ILE A 55 -21.32 -7.17 -2.58
N PHE A 56 -20.31 -6.62 -1.91
CA PHE A 56 -19.64 -7.25 -0.79
C PHE A 56 -19.08 -6.18 0.15
N SER A 57 -19.11 -6.45 1.45
CA SER A 57 -18.45 -5.60 2.43
C SER A 57 -18.03 -6.39 3.65
N ASN A 58 -16.86 -6.06 4.19
CA ASN A 58 -16.40 -6.52 5.50
C ASN A 58 -15.80 -5.33 6.27
N GLU A 59 -15.15 -5.61 7.40
CA GLU A 59 -14.53 -4.56 8.24
C GLU A 59 -13.35 -3.84 7.56
N THR A 60 -12.74 -4.45 6.53
CA THR A 60 -11.52 -3.94 5.90
C THR A 60 -11.82 -3.18 4.60
N PHE A 61 -12.75 -3.66 3.79
CA PHE A 61 -13.03 -3.13 2.45
C PHE A 61 -14.47 -3.42 2.01
N PHE A 62 -14.88 -2.76 0.94
CA PHE A 62 -16.11 -3.07 0.23
C PHE A 62 -15.87 -3.12 -1.28
N VAL A 63 -16.74 -3.85 -1.96
CA VAL A 63 -16.71 -4.08 -3.40
C VAL A 63 -17.97 -3.50 -4.00
N GLU A 64 -17.77 -2.65 -5.00
CA GLU A 64 -18.83 -1.98 -5.73
C GLU A 64 -18.87 -2.49 -7.15
N ARG A 65 -20.08 -2.73 -7.67
CA ARG A 65 -20.32 -3.00 -9.08
C ARG A 65 -20.95 -1.79 -9.73
N SER A 66 -20.34 -1.32 -10.81
CA SER A 66 -20.85 -0.19 -11.60
C SER A 66 -20.62 -0.46 -13.09
N GLY A 67 -21.67 -0.88 -13.80
CA GLY A 67 -21.57 -1.28 -15.20
C GLY A 67 -20.58 -2.43 -15.40
N GLY A 68 -19.67 -2.28 -16.37
CA GLY A 68 -18.62 -3.25 -16.67
C GLY A 68 -17.37 -3.17 -15.79
N LEU A 69 -17.46 -2.57 -14.59
CA LEU A 69 -16.34 -2.42 -13.67
C LEU A 69 -16.69 -2.91 -12.26
N ILE A 70 -15.71 -3.50 -11.59
CA ILE A 70 -15.66 -3.68 -10.14
C ILE A 70 -14.70 -2.67 -9.54
N THR A 71 -15.09 -2.04 -8.45
CA THR A 71 -14.20 -1.21 -7.64
C THR A 71 -14.12 -1.73 -6.21
N ILE A 72 -12.91 -2.00 -5.74
CA ILE A 72 -12.63 -2.44 -4.37
C ILE A 72 -11.99 -1.28 -3.60
N ARG A 73 -12.62 -0.83 -2.53
CA ARG A 73 -12.18 0.32 -1.73
C ARG A 73 -11.95 -0.07 -0.28
N PRO A 74 -10.95 0.52 0.41
CA PRO A 74 -10.84 0.36 1.86
C PRO A 74 -12.08 0.96 2.54
N ARG A 75 -12.55 0.30 3.60
CA ARG A 75 -13.70 0.77 4.38
C ARG A 75 -13.36 2.06 5.13
N TYR A 76 -12.10 2.20 5.54
CA TYR A 76 -11.62 3.34 6.31
C TYR A 76 -10.34 3.95 5.73
N VAL A 77 -10.23 5.26 5.81
CA VAL A 77 -9.03 6.04 5.46
C VAL A 77 -8.64 6.95 6.61
N ARG A 78 -7.35 7.28 6.72
CA ARG A 78 -6.85 8.21 7.74
C ARG A 78 -6.88 9.63 7.18
N GLU A 79 -7.42 10.56 7.94
CA GLU A 79 -7.45 11.98 7.60
C GLU A 79 -6.33 12.73 8.32
N TYR A 80 -5.70 13.66 7.59
CA TYR A 80 -4.63 14.51 8.10
C TYR A 80 -4.81 15.95 7.61
N LEU A 81 -4.32 16.93 8.38
CA LEU A 81 -3.96 18.23 7.85
C LEU A 81 -2.49 18.22 7.45
N ARG A 82 -2.21 18.63 6.22
CA ARG A 82 -0.85 18.82 5.72
C ARG A 82 -0.55 20.31 5.65
N LYS A 83 0.55 20.73 6.29
CA LYS A 83 1.08 22.08 6.15
C LYS A 83 1.74 22.24 4.80
N ILE A 84 1.30 23.23 4.02
CA ILE A 84 1.84 23.60 2.71
C ILE A 84 2.26 25.07 2.74
N GLY A 85 3.42 25.37 2.16
CA GLY A 85 3.93 26.74 2.01
C GLY A 85 5.33 26.93 2.58
N THR A 86 5.84 28.14 2.45
CA THR A 86 7.10 28.62 3.05
C THR A 86 6.81 29.33 4.37
N ARG A 87 7.86 29.57 5.18
CA ARG A 87 7.81 30.15 6.54
C ARG A 87 6.80 31.31 6.72
N ARG A 88 6.56 32.14 5.69
CA ARG A 88 5.71 33.33 5.73
C ARG A 88 4.28 33.16 5.18
N ARG A 89 3.97 32.09 4.45
CA ARG A 89 2.61 31.83 3.89
C ARG A 89 2.27 30.35 4.03
N ASN A 90 2.08 29.90 5.26
CA ASN A 90 1.65 28.53 5.53
C ASN A 90 0.13 28.43 5.45
N ARG A 91 -0.37 27.41 4.75
CA ARG A 91 -1.77 27.00 4.77
C ARG A 91 -1.87 25.51 5.11
N TRP A 92 -2.92 25.15 5.80
CA TRP A 92 -3.24 23.75 6.05
C TRP A 92 -4.23 23.27 5.01
N ILE A 93 -3.95 22.12 4.40
CA ILE A 93 -4.92 21.43 3.54
C ILE A 93 -5.30 20.09 4.16
N LYS A 94 -6.54 19.68 3.98
CA LYS A 94 -6.99 18.34 4.38
C LYS A 94 -6.58 17.32 3.33
N ILE A 95 -5.96 16.23 3.76
CA ILE A 95 -5.59 15.10 2.91
C ILE A 95 -6.06 13.79 3.54
N THR A 96 -6.30 12.79 2.68
CA THR A 96 -6.59 11.41 3.09
C THR A 96 -5.42 10.51 2.73
N ARG A 97 -5.03 9.62 3.63
CA ARG A 97 -4.09 8.53 3.36
C ARG A 97 -4.77 7.19 3.59
N GLY A 98 -4.69 6.32 2.60
CA GLY A 98 -5.29 5.00 2.59
C GLY A 98 -4.78 4.20 1.41
N ALA A 99 -5.15 2.92 1.35
CA ALA A 99 -4.93 2.14 0.15
C ALA A 99 -5.69 2.76 -1.03
N LYS A 100 -5.06 2.75 -2.21
CA LYS A 100 -5.70 3.17 -3.45
C LYS A 100 -6.75 2.13 -3.83
N PRO A 101 -7.93 2.55 -4.30
CA PRO A 101 -8.94 1.65 -4.84
C PRO A 101 -8.35 0.74 -5.93
N ILE A 102 -8.79 -0.51 -5.95
CA ILE A 102 -8.49 -1.45 -7.04
C ILE A 102 -9.69 -1.43 -8.00
N ILE A 103 -9.42 -1.28 -9.29
CA ILE A 103 -10.46 -1.23 -10.32
C ILE A 103 -10.22 -2.41 -11.26
N ILE A 104 -11.22 -3.26 -11.41
CA ILE A 104 -11.15 -4.47 -12.23
C ILE A 104 -12.17 -4.35 -13.37
N PRO A 105 -11.73 -4.36 -14.64
CA PRO A 105 -12.64 -4.36 -15.77
C PRO A 105 -13.25 -5.76 -15.97
N LEU A 106 -14.58 -5.84 -16.05
CA LEU A 106 -15.31 -7.10 -16.27
C LEU A 106 -15.29 -7.55 -17.73
N ILE A 107 -15.19 -6.60 -18.66
CA ILE A 107 -15.27 -6.86 -20.11
C ILE A 107 -14.01 -7.61 -20.64
N ALA A 108 -12.91 -7.58 -19.89
CA ALA A 108 -11.60 -8.05 -20.36
C ALA A 108 -11.08 -9.32 -19.65
N SER A 109 -11.83 -9.90 -18.73
CA SER A 109 -11.35 -11.04 -17.92
C SER A 109 -12.34 -12.20 -17.97
N GLU A 110 -12.04 -13.20 -18.80
CA GLU A 110 -12.68 -14.53 -18.71
C GLU A 110 -12.49 -15.15 -17.31
N ASN A 111 -11.43 -14.74 -16.60
CA ASN A 111 -11.19 -15.09 -15.20
C ASN A 111 -10.67 -13.87 -14.41
N VAL A 112 -11.57 -13.24 -13.64
CA VAL A 112 -11.31 -12.06 -12.78
C VAL A 112 -10.25 -12.37 -11.72
N GLU A 113 -10.24 -13.58 -11.17
CA GLU A 113 -9.28 -14.02 -10.16
C GLU A 113 -7.86 -14.02 -10.72
N LYS A 114 -7.67 -14.69 -11.86
CA LYS A 114 -6.37 -14.77 -12.55
C LYS A 114 -5.86 -13.38 -12.95
N TRP A 115 -6.75 -12.53 -13.47
CA TRP A 115 -6.39 -11.15 -13.81
C TRP A 115 -5.87 -10.38 -12.58
N PHE A 116 -6.55 -10.54 -11.43
CA PHE A 116 -6.14 -9.87 -10.19
C PHE A 116 -4.79 -10.40 -9.69
N GLU A 117 -4.58 -11.71 -9.73
CA GLU A 117 -3.34 -12.35 -9.34
C GLU A 117 -2.14 -11.82 -10.14
N GLU A 118 -2.27 -11.80 -11.47
CA GLU A 118 -1.23 -11.36 -12.38
C GLU A 118 -0.87 -9.87 -12.20
N ARG A 119 -1.87 -9.03 -11.94
CA ARG A 119 -1.70 -7.58 -11.82
C ARG A 119 -1.22 -7.13 -10.45
N TYR A 120 -1.69 -7.76 -9.38
CA TYR A 120 -1.52 -7.24 -8.02
C TYR A 120 -0.75 -8.17 -7.07
N ILE A 121 -0.86 -9.49 -7.23
CA ILE A 121 -0.25 -10.46 -6.30
C ILE A 121 1.20 -10.75 -6.68
N ARG A 122 1.48 -11.05 -7.96
CA ARG A 122 2.83 -11.42 -8.42
C ARG A 122 3.91 -10.38 -8.08
N ASN A 123 3.54 -9.10 -8.04
CA ASN A 123 4.46 -7.98 -7.80
C ASN A 123 4.10 -7.17 -6.55
N ILE A 124 3.51 -7.82 -5.55
CA ILE A 124 3.00 -7.14 -4.37
C ILE A 124 4.15 -6.48 -3.58
N LYS A 125 4.01 -5.17 -3.33
CA LYS A 125 5.00 -4.40 -2.57
C LYS A 125 4.67 -4.39 -1.08
N LYS A 126 5.69 -4.46 -0.24
CA LYS A 126 5.54 -4.23 1.21
C LYS A 126 5.01 -2.81 1.45
N GLY A 127 3.95 -2.68 2.25
CA GLY A 127 3.36 -1.38 2.60
C GLY A 127 1.84 -1.42 2.74
N GLN A 128 1.22 -0.24 2.90
CA GLN A 128 -0.23 -0.13 3.08
C GLN A 128 -1.02 -0.71 1.90
N GLN A 129 -0.55 -0.48 0.66
CA GLN A 129 -1.20 -1.01 -0.53
C GLN A 129 -1.06 -2.54 -0.62
N GLY A 130 0.12 -3.09 -0.30
CA GLY A 130 0.33 -4.54 -0.30
C GLY A 130 -0.58 -5.24 0.70
N LYS A 131 -0.60 -4.79 1.95
CA LYS A 131 -1.50 -5.34 2.98
C LYS A 131 -2.97 -5.28 2.56
N PHE A 132 -3.37 -4.22 1.88
CA PHE A 132 -4.72 -4.10 1.35
C PHE A 132 -5.00 -5.12 0.24
N ILE A 133 -4.08 -5.28 -0.71
CA ILE A 133 -4.18 -6.30 -1.77
C ILE A 133 -4.24 -7.71 -1.17
N GLU A 134 -3.41 -8.03 -0.17
CA GLU A 134 -3.43 -9.32 0.54
C GLU A 134 -4.78 -9.58 1.22
N ALA A 135 -5.32 -8.56 1.90
CA ALA A 135 -6.63 -8.66 2.52
C ALA A 135 -7.71 -8.93 1.46
N VAL A 136 -7.71 -8.20 0.34
CA VAL A 136 -8.64 -8.46 -0.76
C VAL A 136 -8.51 -9.88 -1.30
N TRP A 137 -7.27 -10.35 -1.51
CA TRP A 137 -7.00 -11.69 -2.01
C TRP A 137 -7.48 -12.79 -1.06
N LYS A 138 -7.37 -12.58 0.25
CA LYS A 138 -7.86 -13.52 1.27
C LYS A 138 -9.37 -13.77 1.13
N TYR A 139 -10.14 -12.72 0.88
CA TYR A 139 -11.61 -12.77 0.77
C TYR A 139 -12.11 -12.92 -0.68
N ARG A 140 -11.22 -13.20 -1.65
CA ARG A 140 -11.56 -13.20 -3.08
C ARG A 140 -12.72 -14.13 -3.42
N HIS A 141 -12.76 -15.31 -2.83
CA HIS A 141 -13.81 -16.32 -3.09
C HIS A 141 -15.20 -15.85 -2.69
N GLU A 142 -15.31 -14.96 -1.69
CA GLU A 142 -16.59 -14.49 -1.17
C GLU A 142 -17.27 -13.48 -2.11
N PHE A 143 -16.51 -12.67 -2.83
CA PHE A 143 -17.08 -11.66 -3.72
C PHE A 143 -16.92 -11.98 -5.20
N LEU A 144 -15.97 -12.83 -5.60
CA LEU A 144 -15.80 -13.20 -7.02
C LEU A 144 -16.92 -14.11 -7.52
N GLN A 145 -17.60 -14.85 -6.63
CA GLN A 145 -18.81 -15.60 -6.99
C GLN A 145 -19.98 -14.66 -7.33
N GLU A 146 -20.20 -13.63 -6.52
CA GLU A 146 -21.20 -12.57 -6.76
C GLU A 146 -20.92 -11.78 -8.06
N VAL A 147 -19.67 -11.77 -8.48
CA VAL A 147 -19.26 -11.17 -9.76
C VAL A 147 -19.61 -12.06 -10.94
N ALA A 148 -19.49 -13.38 -10.82
CA ALA A 148 -19.77 -14.34 -11.88
C ALA A 148 -21.28 -14.60 -12.08
N MET A 149 -22.12 -14.37 -11.06
CA MET A 149 -23.57 -14.62 -11.11
C MET A 149 -24.41 -13.45 -11.65
N GLY A 150 -23.81 -12.30 -11.95
CA GLY A 150 -24.52 -11.13 -12.50
C GLY A 150 -23.83 -10.56 -13.72
#